data_AF-A0A1Q4BWM5-F1
#
_entry.id   AF-A0A1Q4BWM5-F1
#
_cell.length_a   1.000
_cell.length_b   1.000
_cell.length_c   1.000
_cell.angle_alpha   90.00
_cell.angle_beta   90.00
_cell.angle_gamma   90.00
#
_symmetry.space_group_name_H-M   'P 1'
#
loop_
_entity.id
_entity.type
_entity.pdbx_description
1 polymer ?
#
loop_
_entity_poly.entity_id
_entity_poly.type
_entity_poly.pdbx_seq_one_letter_code
_entity_poly.pdbx_strand_id
1 'polypeptide(L)'
;MSPAIAAIADQVGAIETANISDRETAAWALTVVRDGVITGDGPTTRGRIHFSRSLDAEDVNWCARILTADAVIDQPVSRAEAEALFEINDAAAERSDDGLFDDLLAKAVVHHAASASGLPVPPRAIALSPDTAIESWAPTQAIGVNIEVLEWIANQMRGKRRYNRALMTLAAMLVGAATLPMVQLPRVLDLGM
;
A
#
# COMPACT_ATOMS: atom_id res chain seq x y z
N MET A 1 8.96 -22.97 22.02
CA MET A 1 7.97 -21.97 22.46
C MET A 1 6.63 -22.67 22.62
N SER A 2 5.95 -22.51 23.76
CA SER A 2 4.72 -23.25 24.06
C SER A 2 3.52 -22.73 23.25
N PRO A 3 2.63 -23.61 22.75
CA PRO A 3 1.48 -23.23 21.93
C PRO A 3 0.48 -22.32 22.65
N ALA A 4 0.46 -22.35 23.99
CA ALA A 4 -0.38 -21.48 24.82
C ALA A 4 -0.01 -19.99 24.74
N ILE A 5 1.27 -19.66 24.52
CA ILE A 5 1.73 -18.26 24.42
C ILE A 5 1.37 -17.68 23.06
N ALA A 6 1.42 -18.50 22.00
CA ALA A 6 0.98 -18.12 20.66
C ALA A 6 -0.54 -17.86 20.61
N ALA A 7 -1.34 -18.70 21.28
CA ALA A 7 -2.80 -18.53 21.33
C ALA A 7 -3.25 -17.27 22.08
N ILE A 8 -2.54 -16.89 23.16
CA ILE A 8 -2.81 -15.64 23.90
C ILE A 8 -2.38 -14.42 23.07
N ALA A 9 -1.25 -14.51 22.35
CA ALA A 9 -0.80 -13.44 21.46
C ALA A 9 -1.77 -13.22 20.28
N ASP A 10 -2.32 -14.29 19.71
CA ASP A 10 -3.31 -14.24 18.64
C ASP A 10 -4.65 -13.65 19.12
N GLN A 11 -5.04 -13.94 20.37
CA GLN A 11 -6.20 -13.33 21.02
C GLN A 11 -6.02 -11.82 21.27
N VAL A 12 -4.83 -11.35 21.64
CA VAL A 12 -4.57 -9.91 21.82
C VAL A 12 -4.50 -9.17 20.48
N GLY A 13 -3.98 -9.80 19.43
CA GLY A 13 -4.04 -9.24 18.08
C GLY A 13 -5.46 -9.12 17.51
N ALA A 14 -6.33 -10.06 17.87
CA ALA A 14 -7.77 -9.99 17.59
C ALA A 14 -8.47 -8.87 18.40
N ILE A 15 -8.00 -8.55 19.61
CA ILE A 15 -8.59 -7.51 20.46
C ILE A 15 -8.29 -6.09 19.93
N GLU A 16 -7.16 -5.86 19.25
CA GLU A 16 -6.86 -4.54 18.66
C GLU A 16 -7.60 -4.29 17.34
N THR A 17 -7.84 -5.32 16.52
CA THR A 17 -8.69 -5.19 15.30
C THR A 17 -10.17 -5.03 15.63
N ALA A 18 -10.63 -5.58 16.76
CA ALA A 18 -12.00 -5.45 17.26
C ALA A 18 -12.41 -4.00 17.63
N ASN A 19 -11.45 -3.07 17.75
CA ASN A 19 -11.72 -1.66 18.03
C ASN A 19 -11.88 -0.80 16.76
N ILE A 20 -11.62 -1.36 15.57
CA ILE A 20 -11.80 -0.63 14.31
C ILE A 20 -13.31 -0.46 14.10
N SER A 21 -13.79 0.77 14.31
CA SER A 21 -15.20 1.10 14.22
C SER A 21 -15.54 1.86 12.93
N ASP A 22 -14.54 2.48 12.30
CA ASP A 22 -14.65 3.22 11.05
C ASP A 22 -13.29 3.34 10.31
N ARG A 23 -13.32 3.98 9.13
CA ARG A 23 -12.13 4.20 8.30
C ARG A 23 -11.09 5.13 8.94
N GLU A 24 -11.51 6.04 9.82
CA GLU A 24 -10.59 6.95 10.51
C GLU A 24 -9.81 6.19 11.59
N THR A 25 -10.48 5.31 12.33
CA THR A 25 -9.86 4.40 13.29
C THR A 25 -8.94 3.40 12.58
N ALA A 26 -9.31 2.93 11.39
CA ALA A 26 -8.43 2.10 10.56
C ALA A 26 -7.16 2.86 10.14
N ALA A 27 -7.30 4.10 9.66
CA ALA A 27 -6.15 4.95 9.32
C ALA A 27 -5.25 5.21 10.54
N TRP A 28 -5.83 5.49 11.70
CA TRP A 28 -5.09 5.64 12.96
C TRP A 28 -4.40 4.33 13.38
N ALA A 29 -5.04 3.18 13.22
CA ALA A 29 -4.40 1.90 13.52
C ALA A 29 -3.16 1.65 12.62
N LEU A 30 -3.18 2.12 11.37
CA LEU A 30 -2.01 2.09 10.48
C LEU A 30 -0.88 3.02 10.96
N THR A 31 -1.19 4.18 11.56
CA THR A 31 -0.15 5.04 12.14
C THR A 31 0.52 4.40 13.36
N VAL A 32 -0.20 3.57 14.12
CA VAL A 32 0.40 2.76 15.19
C VAL A 32 1.37 1.71 14.62
N VAL A 33 1.04 1.09 13.48
CA VAL A 33 1.98 0.18 12.78
C VAL A 33 3.22 0.96 12.32
N ARG A 34 3.04 2.13 11.71
CA ARG A 34 4.14 3.02 11.32
C ARG A 34 5.05 3.33 12.52
N ASP A 35 4.46 3.71 13.65
CA ASP A 35 5.23 4.04 14.85
C ASP A 35 6.03 2.83 15.35
N GLY A 36 5.43 1.62 15.32
CA GLY A 36 6.13 0.37 15.61
C GLY A 36 7.29 0.07 14.65
N VAL A 37 7.11 0.32 13.34
CA VAL A 37 8.18 0.23 12.34
C VAL A 37 9.29 1.23 12.65
N ILE A 38 8.96 2.47 13.02
CA ILE A 38 9.96 3.52 13.32
C ILE A 38 10.77 3.17 14.58
N THR A 39 10.09 2.80 15.66
CA THR A 39 10.72 2.55 16.97
C THR A 39 11.42 1.20 17.01
N GLY A 40 10.98 0.23 16.21
CA GLY A 40 11.32 -1.18 16.41
C GLY A 40 10.65 -1.76 17.67
N ASP A 41 9.65 -1.07 18.22
CA ASP A 41 8.87 -1.43 19.41
C ASP A 41 7.39 -1.11 19.13
N GLY A 42 6.56 -2.12 18.95
CA GLY A 42 5.15 -1.94 18.62
C GLY A 42 4.30 -3.21 18.82
N PRO A 43 2.98 -3.12 18.58
CA PRO A 43 2.09 -4.28 18.70
C PRO A 43 2.51 -5.44 17.78
N THR A 44 3.14 -5.15 16.65
CA THR A 44 3.70 -6.13 15.71
C THR A 44 5.05 -6.73 16.16
N THR A 45 5.71 -6.12 17.14
CA THR A 45 7.04 -6.51 17.66
C THR A 45 6.98 -7.50 18.82
N ARG A 46 5.81 -7.70 19.45
CA ARG A 46 5.72 -8.42 20.74
C ARG A 46 6.21 -9.88 20.65
N GLY A 47 7.41 -10.12 21.20
CA GLY A 47 8.03 -11.45 21.28
C GLY A 47 9.01 -11.78 20.15
N ARG A 48 9.26 -10.83 19.23
CA ARG A 48 10.17 -10.96 18.09
C ARG A 48 11.29 -9.93 18.19
N ILE A 49 12.47 -10.23 17.65
CA ILE A 49 13.53 -9.22 17.50
C ILE A 49 13.15 -8.41 16.25
N HIS A 50 12.55 -7.24 16.46
CA HIS A 50 12.25 -6.29 15.40
C HIS A 50 13.26 -5.16 15.46
N PHE A 51 13.88 -4.83 14.33
CA PHE A 51 14.83 -3.72 14.26
C PHE A 51 14.08 -2.44 13.90
N SER A 52 14.53 -1.32 14.44
CA SER A 52 14.05 0.00 14.01
C SER A 52 14.15 0.11 12.49
N ARG A 53 13.07 0.57 11.87
CA ARG A 53 12.87 0.74 10.43
C ARG A 53 12.85 -0.56 9.62
N SER A 54 12.65 -1.72 10.25
CA SER A 54 12.39 -2.98 9.56
C SER A 54 10.90 -3.21 9.39
N LEU A 55 10.49 -3.72 8.23
CA LEU A 55 9.12 -4.15 7.95
C LEU A 55 9.15 -5.57 7.38
N ASP A 56 8.38 -6.46 8.02
CA ASP A 56 8.33 -7.88 7.70
C ASP A 56 6.91 -8.35 7.29
N ALA A 57 6.79 -9.63 6.93
CA ALA A 57 5.53 -10.20 6.46
C ALA A 57 4.40 -10.18 7.51
N GLU A 58 4.72 -10.20 8.81
CA GLU A 58 3.70 -10.11 9.86
C GLU A 58 3.18 -8.68 9.99
N ASP A 59 4.03 -7.65 9.85
CA ASP A 59 3.58 -6.26 9.75
C ASP A 59 2.63 -6.05 8.55
N VAL A 60 2.94 -6.67 7.41
CA VAL A 60 2.06 -6.61 6.23
C VAL A 60 0.71 -7.28 6.51
N ASN A 61 0.73 -8.47 7.09
CA ASN A 61 -0.49 -9.18 7.44
C ASN A 61 -1.33 -8.36 8.43
N TRP A 62 -0.68 -7.68 9.36
CA TRP A 62 -1.36 -6.77 10.28
C TRP A 62 -2.01 -5.59 9.55
N CYS A 63 -1.32 -4.94 8.62
CA CYS A 63 -1.90 -3.89 7.77
C CYS A 63 -3.10 -4.42 6.96
N ALA A 64 -2.98 -5.60 6.38
CA ALA A 64 -4.06 -6.23 5.63
C ALA A 64 -5.29 -6.49 6.53
N ARG A 65 -5.08 -6.98 7.76
CA ARG A 65 -6.15 -7.20 8.75
C ARG A 65 -6.85 -5.89 9.14
N ILE A 66 -6.10 -4.79 9.33
CA ILE A 66 -6.70 -3.47 9.61
C ILE A 66 -7.59 -3.04 8.43
N LEU A 67 -7.09 -3.14 7.21
CA LEU A 67 -7.78 -2.69 6.00
C LEU A 67 -9.00 -3.57 5.62
N THR A 68 -9.07 -4.78 6.15
CA THR A 68 -10.14 -5.75 5.88
C THR A 68 -11.02 -6.03 7.09
N ALA A 69 -10.91 -5.23 8.16
CA ALA A 69 -11.76 -5.35 9.34
C ALA A 69 -13.25 -5.18 9.00
N ASP A 70 -14.12 -5.91 9.71
CA ASP A 70 -15.56 -5.99 9.42
C ASP A 70 -16.25 -4.61 9.33
N ALA A 71 -15.82 -3.63 10.14
CA ALA A 71 -16.41 -2.28 10.13
C ALA A 71 -16.14 -1.49 8.84
N VAL A 72 -15.10 -1.85 8.08
CA VAL A 72 -14.63 -1.11 6.90
C VAL A 72 -14.61 -1.95 5.63
N ILE A 73 -14.91 -3.25 5.71
CA ILE A 73 -14.81 -4.21 4.59
C ILE A 73 -15.71 -3.85 3.40
N ASP A 74 -16.88 -3.28 3.68
CA ASP A 74 -17.88 -2.88 2.69
C ASP A 74 -17.69 -1.44 2.18
N GLN A 75 -16.69 -0.72 2.69
CA GLN A 75 -16.39 0.65 2.29
C GLN A 75 -15.15 0.69 1.38
N PRO A 76 -15.06 1.61 0.41
CA PRO A 76 -13.83 1.77 -0.34
C PRO A 76 -12.67 2.26 0.52
N VAL A 77 -11.44 1.94 0.09
CA VAL A 77 -10.23 2.47 0.71
C VAL A 77 -10.30 4.00 0.70
N SER A 78 -10.14 4.60 1.89
CA SER A 78 -10.07 6.05 2.04
C SER A 78 -8.70 6.58 1.68
N ARG A 79 -8.66 7.88 1.38
CA ARG A 79 -7.40 8.59 1.16
C ARG A 79 -6.47 8.51 2.38
N ALA A 80 -7.03 8.66 3.59
CA ALA A 80 -6.26 8.63 4.83
C ALA A 80 -5.58 7.27 5.07
N GLU A 81 -6.26 6.16 4.77
CA GLU A 81 -5.67 4.82 4.87
C GLU A 81 -4.53 4.63 3.84
N ALA A 82 -4.73 5.10 2.60
CA ALA A 82 -3.69 5.03 1.57
C ALA A 82 -2.48 5.91 1.91
N GLU A 83 -2.70 7.10 2.48
CA GLU A 83 -1.63 7.98 2.98
C GLU A 83 -0.87 7.33 4.14
N ALA A 84 -1.55 6.68 5.08
CA ALA A 84 -0.89 5.95 6.17
C ALA A 84 0.00 4.81 5.64
N LEU A 85 -0.41 4.08 4.59
CA LEU A 85 0.44 3.07 3.96
C LEU A 85 1.67 3.68 3.27
N PHE A 86 1.56 4.86 2.66
CA PHE A 86 2.72 5.59 2.14
C PHE A 86 3.68 5.98 3.26
N GLU A 87 3.18 6.42 4.41
CA GLU A 87 4.03 6.76 5.56
C GLU A 87 4.74 5.53 6.16
N ILE A 88 4.06 4.38 6.22
CA ILE A 88 4.70 3.11 6.62
C ILE A 88 5.81 2.74 5.64
N ASN A 89 5.55 2.85 4.33
CA ASN A 89 6.57 2.61 3.30
C ASN A 89 7.80 3.51 3.47
N ASP A 90 7.58 4.79 3.79
CA ASP A 90 8.67 5.75 3.99
C ASP A 90 9.46 5.49 5.27
N ALA A 91 8.79 5.00 6.32
CA ALA A 91 9.42 4.63 7.59
C ALA A 91 10.28 3.36 7.49
N ALA A 92 9.89 2.42 6.61
CA ALA A 92 10.55 1.13 6.44
C ALA A 92 11.82 1.25 5.56
N ALA A 93 12.98 1.38 6.20
CA ALA A 93 14.28 1.41 5.51
C ALA A 93 14.78 0.00 5.13
N GLU A 94 14.46 -0.99 5.95
CA GLU A 94 14.81 -2.40 5.80
C GLU A 94 13.54 -3.23 5.57
N ARG A 95 13.57 -4.15 4.61
CA ARG A 95 12.41 -4.92 4.15
C ARG A 95 12.75 -6.40 4.10
N SER A 96 11.91 -7.22 4.71
CA SER A 96 12.00 -8.68 4.70
C SER A 96 10.62 -9.33 4.47
N ASP A 97 9.72 -8.60 3.84
CA ASP A 97 8.34 -9.01 3.52
C ASP A 97 8.17 -9.56 2.10
N ASP A 98 9.25 -9.80 1.36
CA ASP A 98 9.24 -10.33 -0.01
C ASP A 98 8.36 -9.56 -1.02
N GLY A 99 8.11 -8.26 -0.76
CA GLY A 99 7.31 -7.38 -1.62
C GLY A 99 5.80 -7.45 -1.37
N LEU A 100 5.36 -8.16 -0.33
CA LEU A 100 3.94 -8.24 0.07
C LEU A 100 3.36 -6.86 0.40
N PHE A 101 4.11 -6.00 1.09
CA PHE A 101 3.62 -4.67 1.43
C PHE A 101 3.49 -3.79 0.19
N ASP A 102 4.39 -3.96 -0.77
CA ASP A 102 4.40 -3.17 -1.99
C ASP A 102 3.18 -3.49 -2.87
N ASP A 103 2.80 -4.77 -2.91
CA ASP A 103 1.56 -5.23 -3.54
C ASP A 103 0.32 -4.69 -2.82
N LEU A 104 0.29 -4.79 -1.49
CA LEU A 104 -0.80 -4.25 -0.66
C LEU A 104 -0.98 -2.73 -0.87
N LEU A 105 0.12 -1.97 -0.84
CA LEU A 105 0.12 -0.53 -1.08
C LEU A 105 -0.40 -0.20 -2.48
N ALA A 106 0.08 -0.90 -3.51
CA ALA A 106 -0.37 -0.68 -4.88
C ALA A 106 -1.89 -0.93 -5.03
N LYS A 107 -2.38 -2.06 -4.50
CA LYS A 107 -3.80 -2.41 -4.51
C LYS A 107 -4.64 -1.39 -3.76
N ALA A 108 -4.21 -0.96 -2.57
CA ALA A 108 -4.95 0.01 -1.77
C ALA A 108 -5.05 1.39 -2.45
N VAL A 109 -3.95 1.89 -3.01
CA VAL A 109 -3.92 3.18 -3.73
C VAL A 109 -4.83 3.14 -4.96
N VAL A 110 -4.77 2.05 -5.73
CA VAL A 110 -5.57 1.91 -6.95
C VAL A 110 -7.05 1.70 -6.64
N HIS A 111 -7.37 0.99 -5.56
CA HIS A 111 -8.74 0.82 -5.07
C HIS A 111 -9.34 2.16 -4.68
N HIS A 112 -8.61 2.95 -3.88
CA HIS A 112 -9.01 4.32 -3.55
C HIS A 112 -9.20 5.16 -4.82
N ALA A 113 -8.23 5.13 -5.73
CA ALA A 113 -8.23 5.96 -6.92
C ALA A 113 -9.41 5.64 -7.85
N ALA A 114 -9.67 4.36 -8.10
CA ALA A 114 -10.80 3.91 -8.90
C ALA A 114 -12.13 4.31 -8.25
N SER A 115 -12.29 4.05 -6.95
CA SER A 115 -13.53 4.40 -6.23
C SER A 115 -13.77 5.91 -6.16
N ALA A 116 -12.74 6.71 -5.87
CA ALA A 116 -12.82 8.16 -5.81
C ALA A 116 -13.12 8.78 -7.19
N SER A 117 -12.82 8.06 -8.25
CA SER A 117 -13.15 8.42 -9.63
C SER A 117 -14.54 7.94 -10.08
N GLY A 118 -15.29 7.29 -9.18
CA GLY A 118 -16.63 6.75 -9.49
C GLY A 118 -16.61 5.45 -10.30
N LEU A 119 -15.46 4.81 -10.44
CA LEU A 119 -15.34 3.51 -11.10
C LEU A 119 -15.76 2.38 -10.14
N PRO A 120 -16.37 1.30 -10.66
CA PRO A 120 -16.73 0.17 -9.83
C PRO A 120 -15.45 -0.51 -9.32
N VAL A 121 -15.43 -0.82 -8.03
CA VAL A 121 -14.34 -1.56 -7.37
C VAL A 121 -14.90 -2.77 -6.64
N PRO A 122 -14.17 -3.90 -6.61
CA PRO A 122 -14.60 -5.05 -5.82
C PRO A 122 -14.49 -4.75 -4.31
N PRO A 123 -15.14 -5.55 -3.45
CA PRO A 123 -14.96 -5.47 -2.00
C PRO A 123 -13.49 -5.55 -1.60
N ARG A 124 -13.11 -4.87 -0.49
CA ARG A 124 -11.70 -4.77 -0.07
C ARG A 124 -11.07 -6.14 0.17
N ALA A 125 -11.82 -7.08 0.73
CA ALA A 125 -11.34 -8.45 0.97
C ALA A 125 -10.92 -9.18 -0.31
N ILE A 126 -11.53 -8.84 -1.45
CA ILE A 126 -11.16 -9.38 -2.76
C ILE A 126 -10.02 -8.54 -3.36
N ALA A 127 -10.17 -7.21 -3.36
CA ALA A 127 -9.23 -6.29 -4.00
C ALA A 127 -7.81 -6.34 -3.40
N LEU A 128 -7.73 -6.44 -2.07
CA LEU A 128 -6.49 -6.39 -1.30
C LEU A 128 -5.91 -7.79 -1.02
N SER A 129 -6.59 -8.85 -1.43
CA SER A 129 -6.08 -10.22 -1.25
C SER A 129 -4.76 -10.40 -2.01
N PRO A 130 -3.73 -11.05 -1.41
CA PRO A 130 -2.49 -11.38 -2.11
C PRO A 130 -2.72 -12.18 -3.39
N ASP A 131 -3.70 -13.08 -3.38
CA ASP A 131 -4.02 -13.97 -4.50
C ASP A 131 -4.74 -13.26 -5.67
N THR A 132 -5.27 -12.06 -5.45
CA THR A 132 -5.96 -11.29 -6.47
C THR A 132 -4.96 -10.43 -7.23
N ALA A 133 -4.75 -10.72 -8.52
CA ALA A 133 -3.96 -9.84 -9.37
C ALA A 133 -4.62 -8.46 -9.52
N ILE A 134 -3.85 -7.38 -9.38
CA ILE A 134 -4.40 -6.02 -9.47
C ILE A 134 -5.03 -5.75 -10.85
N GLU A 135 -4.47 -6.31 -11.91
CA GLU A 135 -4.95 -6.19 -13.29
C GLU A 135 -6.31 -6.86 -13.53
N SER A 136 -6.74 -7.76 -12.63
CA SER A 136 -8.03 -8.44 -12.76
C SER A 136 -9.23 -7.53 -12.48
N TRP A 137 -9.02 -6.42 -11.79
CA TRP A 137 -10.09 -5.49 -11.41
C TRP A 137 -9.72 -4.01 -11.56
N ALA A 138 -8.42 -3.67 -11.55
CA ALA A 138 -7.99 -2.30 -11.67
C ALA A 138 -8.27 -1.75 -13.08
N PRO A 139 -8.59 -0.45 -13.18
CA PRO A 139 -8.70 0.21 -14.48
C PRO A 139 -7.35 0.12 -15.23
N THR A 140 -7.34 -0.56 -16.37
CA THR A 140 -6.14 -0.71 -17.21
C THR A 140 -5.83 0.53 -18.06
N GLN A 141 -6.72 1.53 -18.05
CA GLN A 141 -6.57 2.79 -18.77
C GLN A 141 -7.01 3.95 -17.87
N ALA A 142 -6.34 5.10 -17.96
CA ALA A 142 -6.67 6.30 -17.20
C ALA A 142 -8.01 6.95 -17.59
N ILE A 143 -8.77 6.35 -18.50
CA ILE A 143 -10.05 6.87 -18.97
C ILE A 143 -11.05 6.80 -17.82
N GLY A 144 -11.43 7.97 -17.31
CA GLY A 144 -12.38 8.10 -16.20
C GLY A 144 -11.74 8.18 -14.82
N VAL A 145 -10.40 8.20 -14.69
CA VAL A 145 -9.75 8.48 -13.40
C VAL A 145 -9.66 9.99 -13.16
N ASN A 146 -10.06 10.44 -11.98
CA ASN A 146 -10.08 11.86 -11.61
C ASN A 146 -8.66 12.44 -11.58
N ILE A 147 -8.44 13.55 -12.28
CA ILE A 147 -7.15 14.25 -12.37
C ILE A 147 -6.59 14.61 -10.99
N GLU A 148 -7.44 15.03 -10.04
CA GLU A 148 -7.01 15.38 -8.68
C GLU A 148 -6.38 14.18 -7.96
N VAL A 149 -6.95 12.99 -8.16
CA VAL A 149 -6.43 11.74 -7.61
C VAL A 149 -5.08 11.40 -8.24
N LEU A 150 -4.93 11.66 -9.55
CA LEU A 150 -3.65 11.45 -10.24
C LEU A 150 -2.56 12.39 -9.74
N GLU A 151 -2.89 13.66 -9.56
CA GLU A 151 -1.97 14.66 -9.01
C GLU A 151 -1.58 14.33 -7.57
N TRP A 152 -2.53 13.84 -6.77
CA TRP A 152 -2.24 13.36 -5.42
C TRP A 152 -1.26 12.18 -5.42
N ILE A 153 -1.49 11.14 -6.24
CA ILE A 153 -0.57 10.00 -6.37
C ILE A 153 0.81 10.48 -6.82
N ALA A 154 0.87 11.36 -7.83
CA ALA A 154 2.12 11.89 -8.35
C ALA A 154 2.89 12.70 -7.28
N ASN A 155 2.20 13.47 -6.44
CA ASN A 155 2.80 14.20 -5.32
C ASN A 155 3.31 13.25 -4.24
N GLN A 156 2.56 12.19 -3.91
CA GLN A 156 3.03 11.15 -2.99
C GLN A 156 4.31 10.49 -3.53
N MET A 157 4.38 10.25 -4.84
CA MET A 157 5.53 9.61 -5.47
C MET A 157 6.74 10.53 -5.71
N ARG A 158 6.60 11.85 -5.60
CA ARG A 158 7.68 12.79 -5.92
C ARG A 158 8.80 12.69 -4.89
N GLY A 159 10.05 12.53 -5.37
CA GLY A 159 11.25 12.64 -4.55
C GLY A 159 11.58 11.44 -3.66
N LYS A 160 10.78 10.36 -3.68
CA LYS A 160 11.08 9.15 -2.89
C LYS A 160 11.75 8.08 -3.75
N ARG A 161 12.80 7.47 -3.17
CA ARG A 161 13.79 6.64 -3.86
C ARG A 161 13.33 5.20 -4.14
N ARG A 162 12.25 4.75 -3.49
CA ARG A 162 11.75 3.37 -3.51
C ARG A 162 10.25 3.36 -3.74
N TYR A 163 9.85 2.96 -4.93
CA TYR A 163 8.48 2.56 -5.26
C TYR A 163 8.53 1.30 -6.11
N ASN A 164 7.59 0.38 -5.90
CA ASN A 164 7.48 -0.83 -6.71
C ASN A 164 7.32 -0.49 -8.19
N ARG A 165 7.87 -1.35 -9.05
CA ARG A 165 7.61 -1.33 -10.49
C ARG A 165 6.11 -1.30 -10.77
N ALA A 166 5.28 -2.05 -10.04
CA ALA A 166 3.81 -2.05 -10.20
C ALA A 166 3.20 -0.65 -10.01
N LEU A 167 3.53 0.02 -8.91
CA LEU A 167 3.09 1.39 -8.58
C LEU A 167 3.67 2.42 -9.57
N MET A 168 4.92 2.22 -10.05
CA MET A 168 5.49 3.01 -11.14
C MET A 168 4.79 2.76 -12.49
N THR A 169 4.46 1.52 -12.85
CA THR A 169 3.71 1.23 -14.08
C THR A 169 2.32 1.81 -14.02
N LEU A 170 1.66 1.76 -12.87
CA LEU A 170 0.32 2.32 -12.69
C LEU A 170 0.38 3.84 -12.69
N ALA A 171 1.32 4.46 -11.99
CA ALA A 171 1.57 5.90 -12.11
C ALA A 171 1.92 6.30 -13.56
N ALA A 172 2.71 5.51 -14.29
CA ALA A 172 3.03 5.76 -15.69
C ALA A 172 1.83 5.56 -16.63
N MET A 173 0.94 4.60 -16.37
CA MET A 173 -0.31 4.41 -17.11
C MET A 173 -1.32 5.52 -16.80
N LEU A 174 -1.32 6.03 -15.57
CA LEU A 174 -2.19 7.11 -15.11
C LEU A 174 -1.70 8.50 -15.57
N VAL A 175 -0.39 8.75 -15.56
CA VAL A 175 0.25 10.01 -16.02
C VAL A 175 0.45 10.01 -17.55
N GLY A 176 0.53 8.84 -18.20
CA GLY A 176 0.81 8.67 -19.63
C GLY A 176 -0.23 9.20 -20.61
N ALA A 177 -1.35 9.78 -20.14
CA ALA A 177 -2.28 10.51 -20.99
C ALA A 177 -1.93 12.01 -21.14
N ALA A 178 -1.00 12.54 -20.33
CA ALA A 178 -0.54 13.92 -20.44
C ALA A 178 0.99 14.01 -20.32
N THR A 179 1.64 14.09 -21.48
CA THR A 179 3.04 14.53 -21.67
C THR A 179 4.16 13.54 -21.29
N LEU A 180 4.56 12.71 -22.25
CA LEU A 180 5.99 12.42 -22.45
C LEU A 180 6.44 13.19 -23.69
N PRO A 181 7.33 14.20 -23.62
CA PRO A 181 8.14 14.52 -24.77
C PRO A 181 9.02 13.30 -25.03
N MET A 182 8.82 12.66 -26.18
CA MET A 182 9.79 11.72 -26.73
C MET A 182 11.16 12.40 -26.72
N VAL A 183 12.01 12.04 -25.75
CA VAL A 183 13.43 12.35 -25.83
C VAL A 183 13.96 11.51 -26.99
N GLN A 184 14.09 12.14 -28.15
CA GLN A 184 14.80 11.59 -29.29
C GLN A 184 16.21 11.22 -28.82
N LEU A 185 16.51 9.91 -28.86
CA LEU A 185 17.89 9.42 -28.80
C LEU A 185 18.68 10.06 -29.95
N PRO A 186 19.87 10.64 -29.71
CA PRO A 186 20.74 11.06 -30.79
C PRO A 186 21.16 9.81 -31.56
N ARG A 187 20.81 9.77 -32.85
CA ARG A 187 21.35 8.81 -33.81
C ARG A 187 22.87 8.87 -33.72
N VAL A 188 23.45 7.68 -33.52
CA VAL A 188 24.84 7.33 -33.71
C VAL A 188 25.38 8.07 -34.94
N LEU A 189 26.37 8.94 -34.73
CA LEU A 189 27.14 9.50 -35.83
C LEU A 189 27.90 8.38 -36.51
N ASP A 190 27.64 8.28 -37.80
CA ASP A 190 28.28 7.44 -38.80
C ASP A 190 29.81 7.59 -38.70
N LEU A 191 30.50 6.47 -38.47
CA LEU A 191 31.96 6.35 -38.53
C LEU A 191 32.28 5.81 -39.93
N GLY A 192 32.45 6.71 -40.88
CA GLY A 192 32.77 6.37 -42.25
C GLY A 192 33.44 7.51 -43.00
N MET A 193 34.71 7.28 -43.35
CA MET A 193 35.62 8.04 -44.25
C MET A 193 36.46 9.14 -43.61
#